data_AF-A0A3A8NZR9-F1
#
_entry.id   AF-A0A3A8NZR9-F1
#
_cell.length_a   1.000
_cell.length_b   1.000
_cell.length_c   1.000
_cell.angle_alpha   90.00
_cell.angle_beta   90.00
_cell.angle_gamma   90.00
#
_symmetry.space_group_name_H-M   'P 1'
#
loop_
_entity.id
_entity.type
_entity.pdbx_description
1 polymer ?
#
loop_
_entity_poly.entity_id
_entity_poly.type
_entity_poly.pdbx_seq_one_letter_code
_entity_poly.pdbx_strand_id
1 'polypeptide(L)'
;TNKVSLIVCSALKKHYRDLLREGNPNLSFIYLKGDFDVIESRLKARKGHFFKTQMLVTQFETLQEPGADETDVLVVDIDQPLEGVVASTIEVIKKGK
;
A
#
# COMPACT_ATOMS: atom_id res chain seq x y z
N THR A 1 1.90 -5.37 24.87
CA THR A 1 1.75 -5.39 23.39
C THR A 1 0.50 -4.61 23.03
N ASN A 2 0.53 -3.77 22.00
CA ASN A 2 -0.68 -3.05 21.55
C ASN A 2 -1.67 -4.04 20.93
N LYS A 3 -2.99 -3.77 21.06
CA LYS A 3 -4.04 -4.61 20.46
C LYS A 3 -4.05 -4.54 18.93
N VAL A 4 -3.57 -3.45 18.36
CA VAL A 4 -3.44 -3.22 16.92
C VAL A 4 -2.09 -2.53 16.68
N SER A 5 -1.41 -2.94 15.62
CA SER A 5 -0.17 -2.34 15.15
C SER A 5 -0.30 -2.01 13.67
N LEU A 6 0.25 -0.88 13.24
CA LEU A 6 0.31 -0.47 11.84
C LEU A 6 1.78 -0.36 11.45
N ILE A 7 2.13 -0.92 10.30
CA ILE A 7 3.48 -0.90 9.74
C ILE A 7 3.37 -0.41 8.30
N VAL A 8 4.23 0.55 7.93
CA VAL A 8 4.40 0.96 6.54
C VAL A 8 5.49 0.10 5.93
N CYS A 9 5.13 -0.71 4.93
CA CYS A 9 6.03 -1.60 4.23
C CYS A 9 5.73 -1.54 2.73
N SER A 10 6.75 -1.55 1.88
CA SER A 10 6.54 -1.57 0.43
C SER A 10 6.00 -2.92 -0.06
N ALA A 11 6.50 -4.04 0.50
CA ALA A 11 6.06 -5.42 0.23
C ALA A 11 5.65 -5.68 -1.24
N LEU A 12 6.45 -5.17 -2.18
CA LEU A 12 6.08 -5.04 -3.59
C LEU A 12 5.87 -6.37 -4.29
N LYS A 13 6.65 -7.39 -3.92
CA LYS A 13 6.59 -8.74 -4.48
C LYS A 13 5.69 -9.63 -3.62
N LYS A 14 4.94 -10.53 -4.27
CA LYS A 14 4.10 -11.52 -3.60
C LYS A 14 4.87 -12.35 -2.58
N HIS A 15 6.08 -12.78 -2.93
CA HIS A 15 6.94 -13.56 -2.02
C HIS A 15 7.24 -12.83 -0.69
N TYR A 16 7.38 -11.50 -0.70
CA TYR A 16 7.56 -10.74 0.55
C TYR A 16 6.29 -10.68 1.38
N ARG A 17 5.12 -10.61 0.75
CA ARG A 17 3.82 -10.70 1.45
C ARG A 17 3.64 -12.10 2.05
N ASP A 18 3.99 -13.15 1.31
CA ASP A 18 3.94 -14.53 1.80
C ASP A 18 4.87 -14.75 3.02
N LEU A 19 6.09 -14.22 2.99
CA LEU A 19 7.01 -14.26 4.13
C LEU A 19 6.46 -13.52 5.36
N LEU A 20 5.78 -12.39 5.16
CA LEU A 20 5.16 -11.65 6.27
C LEU A 20 3.95 -12.40 6.84
N ARG A 21 3.18 -13.12 6.00
CA ARG A 21 2.06 -13.97 6.44
C ARG A 21 2.54 -15.15 7.30
N GLU A 22 3.74 -15.67 7.03
CA GLU A 22 4.30 -16.80 7.77
C GLU A 22 4.38 -16.48 9.27
N GLY A 23 3.68 -17.27 10.09
CA GLY A 23 3.61 -17.06 11.54
C GLY A 23 2.70 -15.91 12.01
N ASN A 24 2.03 -15.19 11.10
CA ASN A 24 1.18 -14.04 11.43
C ASN A 24 -0.26 -14.21 10.89
N PRO A 25 -1.10 -15.07 11.50
CA PRO A 25 -2.44 -15.38 10.99
C PRO A 25 -3.43 -14.20 11.04
N ASN A 26 -3.13 -13.15 11.81
CA ASN A 26 -3.95 -11.95 11.92
C ASN A 26 -3.40 -10.77 11.11
N LEU A 27 -2.44 -11.02 10.21
CA LEU A 27 -1.91 -10.01 9.31
C LEU A 27 -2.91 -9.76 8.18
N SER A 28 -3.08 -8.49 7.82
CA SER A 28 -3.78 -8.06 6.61
C SER A 28 -2.99 -6.93 5.99
N PHE A 29 -3.13 -6.76 4.68
CA PHE A 29 -2.44 -5.71 3.94
C PHE A 29 -3.43 -4.66 3.50
N ILE A 30 -2.99 -3.41 3.47
CA ILE A 30 -3.70 -2.32 2.80
C ILE A 30 -2.84 -1.93 1.60
N TYR A 31 -3.29 -2.31 0.41
CA TYR A 31 -2.64 -1.95 -0.83
C TYR A 31 -3.18 -0.61 -1.33
N LEU A 32 -2.36 0.43 -1.14
CA LEU A 32 -2.62 1.77 -1.63
C LEU A 32 -2.33 1.84 -3.14
N LYS A 33 -3.35 1.58 -3.96
CA LYS A 33 -3.24 1.52 -5.41
C LYS A 33 -3.38 2.91 -6.01
N GLY A 34 -2.43 3.28 -6.86
CA GLY A 34 -2.50 4.48 -7.69
C GLY A 34 -1.58 4.37 -8.89
N ASP A 35 -1.95 5.08 -9.95
CA ASP A 35 -1.18 5.10 -11.19
C ASP A 35 0.13 5.89 -11.02
N PHE A 36 1.08 5.62 -11.92
CA PHE A 36 2.40 6.24 -11.90
C PHE A 36 2.31 7.77 -11.85
N ASP A 37 1.48 8.38 -12.69
CA ASP A 37 1.35 9.84 -12.80
C ASP A 37 0.78 10.49 -11.53
N VAL A 38 -0.16 9.81 -10.86
CA VAL A 38 -0.73 10.26 -9.58
C VAL A 38 0.35 10.25 -8.49
N ILE A 39 1.16 9.19 -8.43
CA ILE A 39 2.23 9.09 -7.44
C ILE A 39 3.36 10.06 -7.75
N GLU A 40 3.75 10.18 -9.01
CA GLU A 40 4.81 11.08 -9.46
C GLU A 40 4.46 12.55 -9.17
N SER A 41 3.24 12.98 -9.48
CA SER A 41 2.78 14.35 -9.21
C SER A 41 2.77 14.66 -7.71
N ARG A 42 2.31 13.72 -6.87
CA ARG A 42 2.33 13.86 -5.40
C ARG A 42 3.74 13.95 -4.85
N LEU A 43 4.68 13.15 -5.38
CA LEU A 43 6.08 13.18 -4.93
C LEU A 43 6.77 14.48 -5.34
N LYS A 44 6.51 14.99 -6.55
CA LYS A 44 7.01 16.30 -7.02
C LYS A 44 6.51 17.47 -6.15
N ALA A 45 5.29 17.38 -5.65
CA ALA A 45 4.70 18.43 -4.79
C ALA A 45 5.25 18.43 -3.35
N ARG A 46 5.87 17.34 -2.87
CA ARG A 46 6.42 17.26 -1.51
C ARG A 46 7.70 18.10 -1.38
N LYS A 47 7.66 19.10 -0.50
CA LYS A 47 8.85 19.88 -0.11
C LYS A 47 9.68 19.09 0.92
N GLY A 48 10.99 19.02 0.73
CA GLY A 48 11.93 18.51 1.74
C GLY A 48 12.36 17.04 1.63
N HIS A 49 11.88 16.28 0.64
CA HIS A 49 12.36 14.92 0.36
C HIS A 49 13.01 14.83 -1.03
N PHE A 50 14.19 14.20 -1.10
CA PHE A 50 14.94 14.01 -2.34
C PHE A 50 14.18 13.04 -3.26
N PHE A 51 13.46 13.57 -4.24
CA PHE A 51 12.74 12.76 -5.22
C PHE A 51 13.72 12.25 -6.29
N LYS A 52 14.01 10.94 -6.27
CA LYS A 52 14.66 10.26 -7.39
C LYS A 52 13.56 9.60 -8.22
N THR A 53 13.19 10.19 -9.35
CA THR A 53 12.23 9.60 -10.31
C THR A 53 12.58 8.15 -10.64
N GLN A 54 13.88 7.83 -10.72
CA GLN A 54 14.37 6.48 -10.93
C GLN A 54 13.89 5.47 -9.87
N MET A 55 13.73 5.90 -8.61
CA MET A 55 13.21 5.02 -7.56
C MET A 55 11.74 4.69 -7.79
N LEU A 56 10.94 5.65 -8.26
CA LEU A 56 9.53 5.38 -8.57
C LEU A 56 9.42 4.35 -9.71
N VAL A 57 10.23 4.52 -10.76
CA VAL A 57 10.31 3.57 -11.88
C VAL A 57 10.63 2.17 -11.38
N THR A 58 11.71 2.00 -10.59
CA THR A 58 12.10 0.66 -10.11
C THR A 58 11.06 0.05 -9.17
N GLN A 59 10.32 0.85 -8.40
CA GLN A 59 9.25 0.36 -7.54
C GLN A 59 8.08 -0.19 -8.38
N PHE A 60 7.67 0.51 -9.45
CA PHE A 60 6.65 0.03 -10.37
C PHE A 60 7.10 -1.20 -11.16
N GLU A 61 8.35 -1.25 -11.62
CA GLU A 61 8.92 -2.45 -12.26
C GLU A 61 8.97 -3.66 -11.31
N THR A 62 9.15 -3.41 -10.02
CA THR A 62 9.23 -4.45 -8.98
C THR A 62 7.85 -4.89 -8.48
N LEU A 63 6.83 -4.04 -8.64
CA LEU A 63 5.49 -4.24 -8.12
C LEU A 63 4.83 -5.45 -8.79
N GLN A 64 4.47 -6.42 -7.95
CA GLN A 64 3.56 -7.50 -8.30
C GLN A 64 2.23 -7.17 -7.63
N GLU A 65 1.30 -6.62 -8.41
CA GLU A 65 -0.04 -6.30 -7.90
C GLU A 65 -0.67 -7.51 -7.21
N PRO A 66 -1.33 -7.31 -6.06
CA PRO A 66 -2.02 -8.39 -5.37
C PRO A 66 -3.06 -9.08 -6.26
N GLY A 67 -3.00 -10.41 -6.30
CA GLY A 67 -3.93 -11.23 -7.06
C GLY A 67 -5.21 -11.54 -6.30
N ALA A 68 -6.17 -12.18 -6.98
CA ALA A 68 -7.42 -12.64 -6.36
C ALA A 68 -7.21 -13.74 -5.30
N ASP A 69 -6.05 -14.40 -5.30
CA ASP A 69 -5.62 -15.38 -4.31
C ASP A 69 -5.19 -14.76 -2.98
N GLU A 70 -4.95 -13.44 -2.95
CA GLU A 70 -4.50 -12.71 -1.76
C GLU A 70 -5.67 -12.04 -1.06
N THR A 71 -6.58 -12.84 -0.51
CA THR A 71 -7.86 -12.39 0.09
C THR A 71 -7.70 -11.51 1.34
N ASP A 72 -6.51 -11.49 1.94
CA ASP A 72 -6.14 -10.66 3.08
C ASP A 72 -5.64 -9.25 2.68
N VAL A 73 -5.63 -8.95 1.38
CA VAL A 73 -5.20 -7.66 0.83
C VAL A 73 -6.40 -6.79 0.50
N LEU A 74 -6.50 -5.67 1.20
CA LEU A 74 -7.52 -4.66 1.06
C LEU A 74 -7.02 -3.55 0.12
N VAL A 75 -7.64 -3.38 -1.04
CA VAL A 75 -7.22 -2.37 -2.03
C VAL A 75 -7.92 -1.04 -1.74
N VAL A 76 -7.14 0.04 -1.73
CA VAL A 76 -7.63 1.42 -1.59
C VAL A 76 -7.07 2.25 -2.72
N ASP A 77 -7.96 2.85 -3.52
CA ASP A 77 -7.58 3.83 -4.54
C ASP A 77 -7.06 5.10 -3.87
N ILE A 78 -5.89 5.56 -4.29
CA ILE A 78 -5.30 6.78 -3.77
C ILE A 78 -5.57 8.00 -4.65
N ASP A 79 -6.19 7.89 -5.83
CA ASP A 79 -6.47 9.04 -6.72
C ASP A 79 -7.63 9.93 -6.23
N GLN A 80 -7.47 10.41 -5.00
CA GLN A 80 -8.40 11.25 -4.27
C GLN A 80 -7.63 12.05 -3.20
N PRO A 81 -8.21 13.14 -2.65
CA PRO A 81 -7.61 13.88 -1.54
C PRO A 81 -7.28 12.98 -0.33
N LEU A 82 -6.34 13.41 0.51
CA LEU A 82 -5.86 12.63 1.67
C LEU A 82 -7.02 12.20 2.57
N GLU A 83 -7.96 13.09 2.84
CA GLU A 83 -9.16 12.83 3.64
C GLU A 83 -10.00 11.70 3.04
N GLY A 84 -10.11 11.65 1.71
CA GLY A 84 -10.81 10.58 0.99
C GLY A 84 -10.09 9.24 1.08
N VAL A 85 -8.76 9.23 0.94
CA VAL A 85 -7.94 8.00 1.12
C VAL A 85 -8.12 7.45 2.54
N VAL A 86 -8.08 8.33 3.55
CA VAL A 86 -8.26 7.94 4.96
C VAL A 86 -9.66 7.38 5.19
N ALA A 87 -10.70 8.06 4.70
CA ALA A 87 -12.09 7.59 4.83
C ALA A 87 -12.28 6.22 4.17
N SER A 88 -11.80 6.06 2.93
CA SER A 88 -11.85 4.80 2.17
C SER A 88 -11.12 3.68 2.90
N THR A 89 -9.92 3.96 3.43
CA THR A 89 -9.15 2.98 4.20
C THR A 89 -9.92 2.51 5.44
N ILE A 90 -10.53 3.44 6.18
CA ILE A 90 -11.34 3.10 7.36
C ILE A 90 -12.55 2.25 6.97
N GLU A 91 -13.24 2.58 5.87
CA GLU A 91 -14.38 1.79 5.39
C GLU A 91 -13.98 0.36 5.02
N VAL A 92 -12.88 0.19 4.29
CA VAL A 92 -12.45 -1.13 3.85
C VAL A 92 -12.00 -1.98 5.04
N ILE A 93 -11.31 -1.41 6.04
CA ILE A 93 -10.97 -2.11 7.29
C ILE A 93 -12.22 -2.56 8.05
N LYS A 94 -13.29 -1.76 8.06
CA LYS A 94 -14.55 -2.11 8.73
C LYS A 94 -15.33 -3.19 7.99
N LYS A 95 -15.27 -3.22 6.66
CA LYS A 95 -15.97 -4.20 5.81
C LYS A 95 -15.22 -5.54 5.69
N GLY A 96 -13.88 -5.51 5.80
CA GLY A 96 -13.01 -6.69 5.72
C GLY A 96 -12.82 -7.43 7.05
N LYS A 97 -13.45 -6.96 8.13
CA LYS A 97 -13.64 -7.71 9.38
C LYS A 97 -15.02 -8.34 9.40
#